data_AF-A0A1H1MDN0-F1
#
_entry.id   AF-A0A1H1MDN0-F1
#
_cell.length_a   1.000
_cell.length_b   1.000
_cell.length_c   1.000
_cell.angle_alpha   90.00
_cell.angle_beta   90.00
_cell.angle_gamma   90.00
#
_symmetry.space_group_name_H-M   'P 1'
#
loop_
_entity.id
_entity.type
_entity.pdbx_description
1 polymer ?
#
loop_
_entity_poly.entity_id
_entity_poly.type
_entity_poly.pdbx_seq_one_letter_code
_entity_poly.pdbx_strand_id
1 'polypeptide(L)'
;MPPMTPRETLVRDEIAVRPELIEPGLVTVRTNYHLTNAEGTRGFIDVLARDRRGLLVVIEVKRSDSAAREAIHEVLKYCELLRRERGIRSDGVRAIIASTTWRELLVPFSQLTRTSEYPIEGVKLLTGDSFPRSLVSEPITPLPLPSETDLATVALRADVENQRGVELAWQKAVPILNGVGVDDMLGVAVGNEHRTVLHIAIGTVVAGDPRVPTLPPDEMPPDEGPEYAVAVDALQRLDGFELVSPDRLRRIRESNGLELLAVFRTGRFSDQSDLLNDGDALAMAEGSLTWSQIETFSVGRPSLGLAWQRMRNRLAYTLDGNPEWTQLVELWLDEVQERHPDADVVLRVYNPCDFMAALVHSGLGNELSELLPQVKGGLDLAGAEGRILHGCLVWNGEGAETAANTFEPSIDRRQTGLRSAPRGWSGKPIWLCFTHLACDTRSWSSFHTTTAVPTSCRPTLVRSLELNRPRTSSGQASTHFPTGFGLRSLRTC
;
A
#
# COMPACT_ATOMS: atom_id res chain seq x y z
N MET A 1 41.91 15.68 31.34
CA MET A 1 42.42 14.94 30.16
C MET A 1 41.21 14.33 29.47
N PRO A 2 41.09 14.38 28.14
CA PRO A 2 40.02 13.64 27.46
C PRO A 2 40.20 12.13 27.73
N PRO A 3 39.11 11.37 27.93
CA PRO A 3 39.20 9.93 28.19
C PRO A 3 39.88 9.24 27.02
N MET A 4 40.91 8.44 27.29
CA MET A 4 41.56 7.62 26.25
C MET A 4 40.57 6.58 25.77
N THR A 5 40.14 6.66 24.50
CA THR A 5 39.39 5.58 23.88
C THR A 5 40.35 4.41 23.58
N PRO A 6 40.16 3.23 24.17
CA PRO A 6 41.03 2.08 23.92
C PRO A 6 40.99 1.64 22.44
N ARG A 7 42.06 0.99 21.98
CA ARG A 7 42.13 0.44 20.62
C ARG A 7 41.12 -0.69 20.46
N GLU A 8 40.55 -0.83 19.26
CA GLU A 8 39.55 -1.85 18.92
C GLU A 8 40.04 -3.26 19.25
N THR A 9 41.29 -3.57 18.91
CA THR A 9 41.97 -4.82 19.26
C THR A 9 41.93 -5.11 20.75
N LEU A 10 42.20 -4.11 21.61
CA LEU A 10 42.18 -4.30 23.06
C LEU A 10 40.77 -4.57 23.56
N VAL A 11 39.77 -3.88 23.01
CA VAL A 11 38.36 -4.10 23.37
C VAL A 11 37.91 -5.51 22.95
N ARG A 12 38.25 -5.95 21.74
CA ARG A 12 37.99 -7.30 21.24
C ARG A 12 38.66 -8.36 22.12
N ASP A 13 39.94 -8.18 22.44
CA ASP A 13 40.69 -9.14 23.24
C ASP A 13 40.09 -9.25 24.66
N GLU A 14 39.63 -8.13 25.22
CA GLU A 14 38.90 -8.13 26.50
C GLU A 14 37.54 -8.84 26.42
N ILE A 15 36.77 -8.63 25.34
CA ILE A 15 35.51 -9.36 25.11
C ILE A 15 35.77 -10.86 24.95
N ALA A 16 36.85 -11.25 24.29
CA ALA A 16 37.21 -12.65 24.09
C ALA A 16 37.62 -13.35 25.39
N VAL A 17 38.26 -12.63 26.32
CA VAL A 17 38.67 -13.13 27.65
C VAL A 17 37.49 -13.16 28.61
N ARG A 18 36.59 -12.16 28.54
CA ARG A 18 35.41 -12.02 29.39
C ARG A 18 34.13 -11.97 28.55
N PRO A 19 33.78 -13.05 27.82
CA PRO A 19 32.59 -13.09 26.96
C PRO A 19 31.28 -12.90 27.73
N GLU A 20 31.28 -13.17 29.04
CA GLU A 20 30.17 -12.88 29.95
C GLU A 20 29.81 -11.40 30.04
N LEU A 21 30.72 -10.49 29.62
CA LEU A 21 30.42 -9.06 29.49
C LEU A 21 29.34 -8.80 28.44
N ILE A 22 29.24 -9.64 27.42
CA ILE A 22 28.26 -9.51 26.34
C ILE A 22 26.98 -10.26 26.69
N GLU A 23 27.12 -11.54 27.04
CA GLU A 23 26.00 -12.38 27.48
C GLU A 23 26.47 -13.48 28.44
N PRO A 24 25.75 -13.75 29.54
CA PRO A 24 26.03 -14.88 30.41
C PRO A 24 26.02 -16.24 29.67
N GLY A 25 27.07 -17.04 29.87
CA GLY A 25 27.20 -18.37 29.29
C GLY A 25 27.76 -18.41 27.87
N LEU A 26 28.23 -17.27 27.35
CA LEU A 26 28.95 -17.18 26.10
C LEU A 26 30.37 -17.73 26.26
N VAL A 27 30.81 -18.59 25.34
CA VAL A 27 32.14 -19.23 25.36
C VAL A 27 32.87 -18.91 24.07
N THR A 28 34.01 -18.23 24.18
CA THR A 28 34.85 -17.90 23.03
C THR A 28 35.37 -19.16 22.35
N VAL A 29 35.12 -19.29 21.04
CA VAL A 29 35.67 -20.35 20.18
C VAL A 29 37.02 -19.89 19.63
N ARG A 30 37.07 -18.69 19.06
CA ARG A 30 38.28 -18.12 18.46
C ARG A 30 38.17 -16.61 18.28
N THR A 31 39.30 -15.92 18.35
CA THR A 31 39.43 -14.52 17.91
C THR A 31 40.07 -14.45 16.52
N ASN A 32 39.77 -13.39 15.76
CA ASN A 32 40.24 -13.22 14.38
C ASN A 32 40.02 -14.48 13.53
N TYR A 33 38.82 -15.07 13.61
CA TYR A 33 38.52 -16.31 12.93
C TYR A 33 38.50 -16.06 11.42
N HIS A 34 39.49 -16.62 10.72
CA HIS A 34 39.64 -16.46 9.28
C HIS A 34 38.61 -17.30 8.52
N LEU A 35 37.81 -16.63 7.68
CA LEU A 35 36.92 -17.22 6.71
C LEU A 35 37.50 -17.05 5.31
N THR A 36 37.72 -18.19 4.65
CA THR A 36 38.08 -18.26 3.24
C THR A 36 36.81 -18.15 2.41
N ASN A 37 36.73 -17.17 1.51
CA ASN A 37 35.71 -17.12 0.47
C ASN A 37 36.29 -17.69 -0.83
N ALA A 38 35.58 -18.63 -1.47
CA ALA A 38 35.96 -19.13 -2.80
C ALA A 38 35.93 -18.01 -3.87
N GLU A 39 35.12 -16.96 -3.67
CA GLU A 39 34.94 -15.82 -4.56
C GLU A 39 35.89 -14.64 -4.28
N GLY A 40 36.96 -14.85 -3.50
CA GLY A 40 38.12 -13.95 -3.45
C GLY A 40 38.19 -12.92 -2.31
N THR A 41 37.14 -12.74 -1.49
CA THR A 41 37.19 -11.85 -0.31
C THR A 41 37.74 -12.56 0.92
N ARG A 42 38.72 -11.99 1.61
CA ARG A 42 39.15 -12.49 2.94
C ARG A 42 38.27 -11.87 4.02
N GLY A 43 37.84 -12.69 4.99
CA GLY A 43 37.06 -12.24 6.12
C GLY A 43 37.69 -12.67 7.44
N PHE A 44 37.64 -11.81 8.45
CA PHE A 44 38.06 -12.14 9.81
C PHE A 44 36.92 -11.78 10.76
N ILE A 45 36.37 -12.78 11.44
CA ILE A 45 35.44 -12.52 12.53
C ILE A 45 36.26 -12.09 13.74
N ASP A 46 35.94 -10.94 14.32
CA ASP A 46 36.60 -10.42 15.51
C ASP A 46 36.58 -11.44 16.66
N VAL A 47 35.39 -11.86 17.09
CA VAL A 47 35.21 -12.95 18.05
C VAL A 47 34.14 -13.90 17.56
N LEU A 48 34.50 -15.17 17.38
CA LEU A 48 33.56 -16.27 17.18
C LEU A 48 33.37 -16.97 18.52
N ALA A 49 32.12 -17.11 18.96
CA ALA A 49 31.77 -17.73 20.23
C ALA A 49 30.64 -18.76 20.06
N ARG A 50 30.31 -19.47 21.14
CA ARG A 50 29.11 -20.29 21.29
C ARG A 50 28.31 -19.82 22.48
N ASP A 51 27.00 -19.70 22.32
CA ASP A 51 26.12 -19.40 23.45
C ASP A 51 25.73 -20.65 24.24
N ARG A 52 24.97 -20.45 25.32
CA ARG A 52 24.46 -21.52 26.19
C ARG A 52 23.56 -22.55 25.50
N ARG A 53 23.01 -22.22 24.33
CA ARG A 53 22.17 -23.11 23.51
C ARG A 53 23.00 -23.83 22.43
N GLY A 54 24.29 -23.54 22.33
CA GLY A 54 25.22 -24.13 21.38
C GLY A 54 25.25 -23.45 20.02
N LEU A 55 24.51 -22.35 19.82
CA LEU A 55 24.52 -21.59 18.57
C LEU A 55 25.87 -20.89 18.40
N LEU A 56 26.34 -20.79 17.15
CA LEU A 56 27.51 -19.97 16.85
C LEU A 56 27.13 -18.49 16.92
N VAL A 57 27.98 -17.70 17.55
CA VAL A 57 27.78 -16.27 17.75
C VAL A 57 28.94 -15.53 17.08
N VAL A 58 28.62 -14.77 16.03
CA VAL A 58 29.55 -13.85 15.37
C VAL A 58 29.50 -12.52 16.12
N ILE A 59 30.60 -12.08 16.72
CA ILE A 59 30.67 -10.80 17.42
C ILE A 59 31.61 -9.87 16.65
N GLU A 60 31.07 -8.74 16.21
CA GLU A 60 31.82 -7.69 15.51
C GLU A 60 32.00 -6.49 16.44
N VAL A 61 33.23 -6.01 16.62
CA VAL A 61 33.57 -4.99 17.62
C VAL A 61 33.98 -3.69 16.96
N LYS A 62 33.21 -2.61 17.16
CA LYS A 62 33.51 -1.28 16.59
C LYS A 62 33.73 -0.20 17.64
N ARG A 63 34.62 0.75 17.33
CA ARG A 63 34.94 1.86 18.27
C ARG A 63 34.65 3.28 17.78
N SER A 64 34.23 3.44 16.52
CA SER A 64 34.11 4.75 15.87
C SER A 64 32.91 4.80 14.94
N ASP A 65 32.36 6.01 14.70
CA ASP A 65 31.20 6.19 13.83
C ASP A 65 31.52 5.74 12.39
N SER A 66 32.75 5.95 11.91
CA SER A 66 33.19 5.48 10.58
C SER A 66 33.19 3.96 10.47
N ALA A 67 33.74 3.26 11.48
CA ALA A 67 33.82 1.81 11.47
C ALA A 67 32.47 1.14 11.78
N ALA A 68 31.60 1.79 12.57
CA ALA A 68 30.26 1.30 12.89
C ALA A 68 29.38 1.12 11.64
N ARG A 69 29.57 1.96 10.61
CA ARG A 69 28.85 1.84 9.32
C ARG A 69 29.08 0.51 8.60
N GLU A 70 30.28 -0.07 8.75
CA GLU A 70 30.67 -1.30 8.08
C GLU A 70 30.21 -2.56 8.84
N ALA A 71 29.93 -2.43 10.14
CA ALA A 71 29.64 -3.57 11.03
C ALA A 71 28.49 -4.45 10.52
N ILE A 72 27.43 -3.84 9.97
CA ILE A 72 26.27 -4.56 9.42
C ILE A 72 26.68 -5.42 8.22
N HIS A 73 27.44 -4.86 7.29
CA HIS A 73 27.92 -5.61 6.13
C HIS A 73 28.83 -6.75 6.55
N GLU A 74 29.62 -6.55 7.59
CA GLU A 74 30.54 -7.57 8.10
C GLU A 74 29.81 -8.72 8.79
N VAL A 75 28.87 -8.46 9.70
CA VAL A 75 28.12 -9.55 10.36
C VAL A 75 27.32 -10.37 9.36
N LEU A 76 26.66 -9.72 8.38
CA LEU A 76 25.92 -10.44 7.33
C LEU A 76 26.84 -11.29 6.46
N LYS A 77 27.97 -10.71 6.03
CA LYS A 77 29.01 -11.43 5.27
C LYS A 77 29.51 -12.64 6.04
N TYR A 78 29.78 -12.52 7.34
CA TYR A 78 30.30 -13.63 8.15
C TYR A 78 29.27 -14.71 8.43
N CYS A 79 28.03 -14.36 8.72
CA CYS A 79 26.93 -15.31 8.84
C CYS A 79 26.75 -16.11 7.54
N GLU A 80 26.74 -15.43 6.39
CA GLU A 80 26.59 -16.09 5.09
C GLU A 80 27.79 -16.97 4.74
N LEU A 81 29.02 -16.52 5.00
CA LEU A 81 30.22 -17.35 4.78
C LEU A 81 30.25 -18.58 5.69
N LEU A 82 29.79 -18.50 6.94
CA LEU A 82 29.66 -19.68 7.80
C LEU A 82 28.64 -20.68 7.23
N ARG A 83 27.53 -20.18 6.65
CA ARG A 83 26.54 -21.03 6.00
C ARG A 83 27.10 -21.68 4.74
N ARG A 84 27.58 -20.87 3.79
CA ARG A 84 28.04 -21.32 2.47
C ARG A 84 29.32 -22.17 2.53
N GLU A 85 30.31 -21.75 3.31
CA GLU A 85 31.66 -22.34 3.30
C GLU A 85 31.90 -23.37 4.41
N ARG A 86 31.04 -23.38 5.45
CA ARG A 86 31.15 -24.33 6.58
C ARG A 86 29.90 -25.18 6.77
N GLY A 87 28.88 -25.01 5.93
CA GLY A 87 27.65 -25.80 5.95
C GLY A 87 26.81 -25.59 7.21
N ILE A 88 26.99 -24.47 7.92
CA ILE A 88 26.19 -24.18 9.10
C ILE A 88 24.76 -23.81 8.66
N ARG A 89 23.76 -24.35 9.35
CA ARG A 89 22.35 -24.00 9.06
C ARG A 89 22.06 -22.55 9.46
N SER A 90 21.07 -21.94 8.81
CA SER A 90 20.65 -20.57 9.12
C SER A 90 20.17 -20.39 10.56
N ASP A 91 19.53 -21.42 11.14
CA ASP A 91 19.12 -21.46 12.54
C ASP A 91 20.25 -21.83 13.52
N GLY A 92 21.47 -22.03 13.02
CA GLY A 92 22.66 -22.38 13.80
C GLY A 92 23.61 -21.22 14.10
N VAL A 93 23.32 -20.01 13.58
CA VAL A 93 24.17 -18.82 13.70
C VAL A 93 23.33 -17.61 14.12
N ARG A 94 23.88 -16.79 15.02
CA ARG A 94 23.42 -15.42 15.27
C ARG A 94 24.60 -14.46 15.31
N ALA A 95 24.32 -13.16 15.28
CA ALA A 95 25.36 -12.14 15.37
C ALA A 95 25.09 -11.11 16.48
N ILE A 96 26.17 -10.55 17.00
CA ILE A 96 26.16 -9.44 17.95
C ILE A 96 27.06 -8.34 17.39
N ILE A 97 26.52 -7.13 17.28
CA ILE A 97 27.32 -5.94 17.00
C ILE A 97 27.61 -5.27 18.33
N ALA A 98 28.89 -5.22 18.72
CA ALA A 98 29.36 -4.62 19.96
C ALA A 98 30.08 -3.31 19.63
N SER A 99 29.49 -2.16 19.97
CA SER A 99 30.05 -0.86 19.59
C SER A 99 30.06 0.16 20.72
N THR A 100 31.10 0.98 20.82
CA THR A 100 31.12 2.13 21.74
C THR A 100 30.24 3.29 21.27
N THR A 101 29.87 3.31 19.98
CA THR A 101 29.02 4.33 19.39
C THR A 101 27.90 3.72 18.52
N TRP A 102 26.72 4.32 18.62
CA TRP A 102 25.50 3.84 17.99
C TRP A 102 24.80 4.89 17.14
N ARG A 103 25.36 6.11 17.05
CA ARG A 103 24.72 7.24 16.35
C ARG A 103 24.34 6.91 14.91
N GLU A 104 25.24 6.25 14.19
CA GLU A 104 25.06 5.89 12.79
C GLU A 104 24.65 4.43 12.56
N LEU A 105 24.66 3.64 13.64
CA LEU A 105 24.34 2.22 13.59
C LEU A 105 22.89 1.94 13.98
N LEU A 106 22.30 2.76 14.86
CA LEU A 106 21.00 2.47 15.46
C LEU A 106 19.88 2.33 14.43
N VAL A 107 19.76 3.25 13.47
CA VAL A 107 18.74 3.20 12.42
C VAL A 107 18.89 1.94 11.54
N PRO A 108 20.05 1.68 10.88
CA PRO A 108 20.19 0.51 10.03
C PRO A 108 20.15 -0.81 10.84
N PHE A 109 20.67 -0.83 12.08
CA PHE A 109 20.52 -1.96 13.00
C PHE A 109 19.04 -2.26 13.26
N SER A 110 18.24 -1.24 13.58
CA SER A 110 16.81 -1.43 13.88
C SER A 110 16.05 -2.02 12.70
N GLN A 111 16.39 -1.61 11.48
CA GLN A 111 15.80 -2.20 10.27
C GLN A 111 16.27 -3.64 10.04
N LEU A 112 17.55 -3.90 10.27
CA LEU A 112 18.13 -5.21 10.05
C LEU A 112 17.58 -6.25 11.03
N THR A 113 17.41 -5.90 12.31
CA THR A 113 16.81 -6.82 13.31
C THR A 113 15.41 -7.28 12.95
N ARG A 114 14.70 -6.53 12.09
CA ARG A 114 13.35 -6.86 11.62
C ARG A 114 13.33 -7.72 10.35
N THR A 115 14.38 -7.66 9.55
CA THR A 115 14.38 -8.18 8.16
C THR A 115 15.40 -9.29 7.91
N SER A 116 16.41 -9.41 8.76
CA SER A 116 17.47 -10.40 8.63
C SER A 116 16.96 -11.83 8.92
N GLU A 117 17.40 -12.80 8.11
CA GLU A 117 17.22 -14.23 8.40
C GLU A 117 17.99 -14.65 9.66
N TYR A 118 19.11 -13.99 9.94
CA TYR A 118 19.94 -14.25 11.11
C TYR A 118 19.48 -13.38 12.28
N PRO A 119 19.32 -13.93 13.50
CA PRO A 119 19.10 -13.13 14.69
C PRO A 119 20.32 -12.22 14.92
N ILE A 120 20.06 -10.91 15.06
CA ILE A 120 21.11 -9.91 15.26
C ILE A 120 20.77 -9.11 16.51
N GLU A 121 21.74 -9.00 17.41
CA GLU A 121 21.64 -8.27 18.66
C GLU A 121 22.67 -7.13 18.71
N GLY A 122 22.36 -6.09 19.48
CA GLY A 122 23.20 -4.91 19.61
C GLY A 122 23.65 -4.73 21.06
N VAL A 123 24.93 -4.43 21.24
CA VAL A 123 25.51 -4.15 22.56
C VAL A 123 26.32 -2.85 22.50
N LYS A 124 26.01 -1.94 23.42
CA LYS A 124 26.78 -0.73 23.66
C LYS A 124 27.91 -1.00 24.63
N LEU A 125 29.13 -0.70 24.20
CA LEU A 125 30.32 -0.82 25.02
C LEU A 125 30.62 0.52 25.70
N LEU A 126 30.75 0.51 27.02
CA LEU A 126 31.11 1.68 27.80
C LEU A 126 32.50 1.47 28.39
N THR A 127 33.40 2.42 28.16
CA THR A 127 34.78 2.37 28.66
C THR A 127 35.03 3.56 29.58
N GLY A 128 35.33 3.30 30.85
CA GLY A 128 35.78 4.32 31.81
C GLY A 128 37.32 4.42 31.90
N ASP A 129 37.82 5.35 32.70
CA ASP A 129 39.26 5.67 32.81
C ASP A 129 40.14 4.50 33.30
N SER A 130 39.57 3.50 33.97
CA SER A 130 40.27 2.30 34.48
C SER A 130 40.21 1.10 33.53
N PHE A 131 40.18 1.34 32.22
CA PHE A 131 40.20 0.27 31.21
C PHE A 131 41.45 -0.62 31.40
N PRO A 132 41.33 -1.97 31.34
CA PRO A 132 40.18 -2.75 30.88
C PRO A 132 39.10 -3.10 31.92
N ARG A 133 39.33 -2.84 33.21
CA ARG A 133 38.39 -3.23 34.28
C ARG A 133 37.06 -2.47 34.21
N SER A 134 37.10 -1.25 33.67
CA SER A 134 35.93 -0.39 33.48
C SER A 134 35.07 -0.74 32.27
N LEU A 135 35.46 -1.72 31.44
CA LEU A 135 34.66 -2.13 30.29
C LEU A 135 33.38 -2.81 30.78
N VAL A 136 32.25 -2.18 30.47
CA VAL A 136 30.91 -2.73 30.71
C VAL A 136 30.10 -2.67 29.42
N SER A 137 29.02 -3.44 29.37
CA SER A 137 28.17 -3.52 28.19
C SER A 137 26.69 -3.35 28.57
N GLU A 138 25.92 -2.77 27.67
CA GLU A 138 24.48 -2.58 27.80
C GLU A 138 23.80 -3.03 26.50
N PRO A 139 22.68 -3.76 26.55
CA PRO A 139 21.94 -4.13 25.34
C PRO A 139 21.36 -2.88 24.67
N ILE A 140 21.32 -2.90 23.34
CA ILE A 140 20.64 -1.88 22.55
C ILE A 140 19.24 -2.35 22.18
N THR A 141 18.27 -1.51 22.52
CA THR A 141 16.90 -1.67 22.04
C THR A 141 16.78 -1.07 20.64
N PRO A 142 16.33 -1.84 19.63
CA PRO A 142 15.97 -1.29 18.33
C PRO A 142 14.95 -0.15 18.44
N LEU A 143 15.02 0.79 17.51
CA LEU A 143 13.97 1.79 17.34
C LEU A 143 12.63 1.11 17.06
N PRO A 144 11.52 1.67 17.57
CA PRO A 144 10.19 1.16 17.26
C PRO A 144 9.96 1.14 15.75
N LEU A 145 8.98 0.35 15.32
CA LEU A 145 8.51 0.42 13.94
C LEU A 145 8.12 1.88 13.64
N PRO A 146 8.63 2.46 12.54
CA PRO A 146 8.15 3.77 12.12
C PRO A 146 6.67 3.63 11.82
N SER A 147 5.84 4.56 12.31
CA SER A 147 4.47 4.63 11.81
C SER A 147 4.53 5.04 10.34
N GLU A 148 3.93 4.25 9.46
CA GLU A 148 3.75 4.67 8.08
C GLU A 148 2.76 5.82 8.04
N THR A 149 3.09 6.88 7.30
CA THR A 149 2.12 7.94 7.01
C THR A 149 1.28 7.46 5.84
N ASP A 150 0.06 7.03 6.13
CA ASP A 150 -0.96 6.79 5.12
C ASP A 150 -2.14 7.74 5.37
N LEU A 151 -3.03 7.84 4.40
CA LEU A 151 -4.31 8.53 4.58
C LEU A 151 -5.39 7.51 4.93
N ALA A 152 -6.30 7.95 5.79
CA ALA A 152 -7.50 7.25 6.18
C ALA A 152 -8.43 7.02 4.98
N THR A 153 -9.35 6.07 5.17
CA THR A 153 -10.46 5.77 4.25
C THR A 153 -11.59 6.81 4.33
N VAL A 154 -11.46 7.79 5.23
CA VAL A 154 -12.37 8.90 5.42
C VAL A 154 -11.66 10.24 5.26
N ALA A 155 -12.42 11.23 4.78
CA ALA A 155 -11.96 12.59 4.60
C ALA A 155 -13.09 13.58 4.92
N LEU A 156 -12.73 14.84 5.13
CA LEU A 156 -13.69 15.93 5.32
C LEU A 156 -13.77 16.76 4.05
N ARG A 157 -14.96 17.27 3.73
CA ARG A 157 -15.15 18.15 2.58
C ARG A 157 -15.96 19.37 2.96
N ALA A 158 -15.56 20.54 2.46
CA ALA A 158 -16.34 21.76 2.51
C ALA A 158 -16.49 22.37 1.11
N ASP A 159 -17.70 22.76 0.75
CA ASP A 159 -17.94 23.67 -0.38
C ASP A 159 -17.65 25.11 0.10
N VAL A 160 -16.82 25.84 -0.64
CA VAL A 160 -16.40 27.21 -0.29
C VAL A 160 -16.59 28.15 -1.47
N GLU A 161 -16.85 29.42 -1.19
CA GLU A 161 -17.20 30.40 -2.23
C GLU A 161 -15.99 30.79 -3.09
N ASN A 162 -14.80 30.83 -2.51
CA ASN A 162 -13.59 31.33 -3.16
C ASN A 162 -12.32 30.83 -2.44
N GLN A 163 -11.16 31.16 -3.01
CA GLN A 163 -9.84 30.78 -2.48
C GLN A 163 -9.58 31.29 -1.05
N ARG A 164 -10.07 32.49 -0.69
CA ARG A 164 -9.96 32.98 0.70
C ARG A 164 -10.81 32.14 1.67
N GLY A 165 -11.97 31.65 1.20
CA GLY A 165 -12.79 30.69 1.92
C GLY A 165 -12.07 29.37 2.18
N VAL A 166 -11.29 28.87 1.21
CA VAL A 166 -10.44 27.68 1.36
C VAL A 166 -9.44 27.87 2.51
N GLU A 167 -8.68 28.98 2.50
CA GLU A 167 -7.66 29.25 3.52
C GLU A 167 -8.28 29.36 4.93
N LEU A 168 -9.42 30.04 5.06
CA LEU A 168 -10.12 30.17 6.32
C LEU A 168 -10.67 28.82 6.83
N ALA A 169 -11.25 28.01 5.94
CA ALA A 169 -11.75 26.68 6.27
C ALA A 169 -10.61 25.76 6.73
N TRP A 170 -9.47 25.80 6.04
CA TRP A 170 -8.26 25.07 6.43
C TRP A 170 -7.72 25.53 7.79
N GLN A 171 -7.56 26.84 8.00
CA GLN A 171 -7.08 27.40 9.27
C GLN A 171 -8.02 27.09 10.44
N LYS A 172 -9.33 26.94 10.20
CA LYS A 172 -10.31 26.49 11.20
C LYS A 172 -10.16 24.99 11.49
N ALA A 173 -10.00 24.17 10.46
CA ALA A 173 -9.96 22.70 10.57
C ALA A 173 -8.72 22.18 11.28
N VAL A 174 -7.53 22.68 10.94
CA VAL A 174 -6.24 22.20 11.45
C VAL A 174 -6.18 22.11 12.99
N PRO A 175 -6.47 23.17 13.77
CA PRO A 175 -6.37 23.09 15.24
C PRO A 175 -7.39 22.13 15.86
N ILE A 176 -8.56 21.95 15.22
CA ILE A 176 -9.59 21.02 15.69
C ILE A 176 -9.12 19.57 15.49
N LEU A 177 -8.63 19.25 14.29
CA LEU A 177 -8.11 17.92 13.93
C LEU A 177 -6.85 17.56 14.73
N ASN A 178 -5.91 18.49 14.90
CA ASN A 178 -4.76 18.31 15.80
C ASN A 178 -5.22 18.04 17.25
N GLY A 179 -6.30 18.69 17.68
CA GLY A 179 -6.88 18.52 19.02
C GLY A 179 -7.45 17.13 19.29
N VAL A 180 -7.72 16.34 18.25
CA VAL A 180 -8.26 14.97 18.32
C VAL A 180 -7.25 13.91 17.88
N GLY A 181 -5.97 14.28 17.75
CA GLY A 181 -4.88 13.34 17.44
C GLY A 181 -4.53 13.20 15.96
N VAL A 182 -5.10 14.02 15.08
CA VAL A 182 -4.75 14.04 13.65
C VAL A 182 -3.73 15.13 13.39
N ASP A 183 -2.44 14.77 13.47
CA ASP A 183 -1.34 15.72 13.21
C ASP A 183 -0.94 15.77 11.72
N ASP A 184 -1.06 14.64 11.03
CA ASP A 184 -0.74 14.48 9.61
C ASP A 184 -2.01 14.66 8.78
N MET A 185 -2.08 15.72 7.97
CA MET A 185 -3.24 16.01 7.11
C MET A 185 -2.82 16.55 5.75
N LEU A 186 -3.67 16.30 4.76
CA LEU A 186 -3.52 16.84 3.41
C LEU A 186 -4.80 17.55 2.99
N GLY A 187 -4.73 18.87 2.83
CA GLY A 187 -5.79 19.68 2.28
C GLY A 187 -5.61 19.86 0.77
N VAL A 188 -6.62 19.53 -0.02
CA VAL A 188 -6.62 19.71 -1.48
C VAL A 188 -7.79 20.62 -1.85
N ALA A 189 -7.46 21.76 -2.42
CA ALA A 189 -8.45 22.70 -2.93
C ALA A 189 -8.58 22.54 -4.44
N VAL A 190 -9.79 22.25 -4.90
CA VAL A 190 -10.12 22.17 -6.32
C VAL A 190 -11.25 23.14 -6.64
N GLY A 191 -11.24 23.70 -7.85
CA GLY A 191 -12.31 24.60 -8.24
C GLY A 191 -12.26 25.08 -9.68
N ASN A 192 -13.28 25.87 -10.01
CA ASN A 192 -13.43 26.61 -11.25
C ASN A 192 -14.22 27.90 -10.96
N GLU A 193 -14.70 28.60 -11.99
CA GLU A 193 -15.45 29.86 -11.85
C GLU A 193 -16.78 29.72 -11.08
N HIS A 194 -17.32 28.52 -10.93
CA HIS A 194 -18.64 28.27 -10.36
C HIS A 194 -18.60 27.60 -8.98
N ARG A 195 -17.52 26.87 -8.69
CA ARG A 195 -17.45 26.04 -7.49
C ARG A 195 -16.01 25.95 -7.01
N THR A 196 -15.82 26.09 -5.71
CA THR A 196 -14.58 25.72 -5.03
C THR A 196 -14.87 24.73 -3.91
N VAL A 197 -14.00 23.73 -3.77
CA VAL A 197 -14.12 22.66 -2.79
C VAL A 197 -12.79 22.53 -2.06
N LEU A 198 -12.83 22.48 -0.73
CA LEU A 198 -11.73 22.01 0.09
C LEU A 198 -12.01 20.56 0.50
N HIS A 199 -11.07 19.68 0.22
CA HIS A 199 -11.06 18.30 0.68
C HIS A 199 -9.88 18.11 1.65
N ILE A 200 -10.13 17.56 2.83
CA ILE A 200 -9.13 17.31 3.86
C ILE A 200 -9.04 15.81 4.06
N ALA A 201 -7.98 15.21 3.53
CA ALA A 201 -7.65 13.82 3.82
C ALA A 201 -6.95 13.73 5.18
N ILE A 202 -7.45 12.82 6.01
CA ILE A 202 -7.01 12.58 7.38
C ILE A 202 -5.86 11.57 7.34
N GLY A 203 -4.73 11.84 7.99
CA GLY A 203 -3.66 10.86 8.15
C GLY A 203 -3.97 9.80 9.20
N THR A 204 -3.23 8.69 9.17
CA THR A 204 -3.35 7.62 10.18
C THR A 204 -3.14 8.15 11.59
N VAL A 205 -4.03 7.75 12.50
CA VAL A 205 -4.00 8.18 13.89
C VAL A 205 -3.11 7.24 14.71
N VAL A 206 -2.33 7.80 15.64
CA VAL A 206 -1.46 6.99 16.50
C VAL A 206 -2.31 6.20 17.50
N ALA A 207 -2.23 4.87 17.44
CA ALA A 207 -2.93 3.99 18.36
C ALA A 207 -2.57 4.31 19.83
N GLY A 208 -3.61 4.54 20.65
CA GLY A 208 -3.45 4.87 22.07
C GLY A 208 -3.16 6.35 22.37
N ASP A 209 -3.20 7.24 21.38
CA ASP A 209 -3.12 8.67 21.63
C ASP A 209 -4.33 9.14 22.48
N PRO A 210 -4.11 9.79 23.64
CA PRO A 210 -5.18 10.19 24.55
C PRO A 210 -6.09 11.29 24.00
N ARG A 211 -5.73 11.97 22.90
CA ARG A 211 -6.57 12.96 22.22
C ARG A 211 -7.68 12.31 21.40
N VAL A 212 -7.50 11.03 21.03
CA VAL A 212 -8.39 10.32 20.11
C VAL A 212 -9.70 10.00 20.83
N PRO A 213 -10.85 10.54 20.38
CA PRO A 213 -12.14 10.21 20.94
C PRO A 213 -12.42 8.70 20.83
N THR A 214 -13.02 8.14 21.87
CA THR A 214 -13.55 6.77 21.86
C THR A 214 -15.02 6.83 21.51
N LEU A 215 -15.42 6.24 20.38
CA LEU A 215 -16.82 6.07 20.05
C LEU A 215 -17.39 4.80 20.74
N PRO A 216 -18.66 4.83 21.15
CA PRO A 216 -19.38 3.63 21.54
C PRO A 216 -19.39 2.59 20.39
N PRO A 217 -19.28 1.28 20.67
CA PRO A 217 -19.27 0.25 19.63
C PRO A 217 -20.51 0.22 18.73
N ASP A 218 -21.64 0.75 19.21
CA ASP A 218 -22.90 0.86 18.48
C ASP A 218 -22.96 2.08 17.54
N GLU A 219 -22.08 3.07 17.71
CA GLU A 219 -21.94 4.24 16.84
C GLU A 219 -20.82 4.08 15.80
N MET A 220 -19.97 3.05 15.96
CA MET A 220 -18.86 2.77 15.06
C MET A 220 -19.27 1.70 14.04
N PRO A 221 -19.21 2.00 12.73
CA PRO A 221 -19.37 0.95 11.72
C PRO A 221 -18.34 -0.16 11.92
N PRO A 222 -18.69 -1.43 11.65
CA PRO A 222 -17.85 -2.59 12.00
C PRO A 222 -16.46 -2.60 11.34
N ASP A 223 -16.29 -1.85 10.26
CA ASP A 223 -15.05 -1.80 9.46
C ASP A 223 -14.29 -0.47 9.59
N GLU A 224 -14.72 0.41 10.49
CA GLU A 224 -14.16 1.75 10.65
C GLU A 224 -13.22 1.87 11.85
N GLY A 225 -12.09 2.55 11.62
CA GLY A 225 -11.00 2.69 12.58
C GLY A 225 -11.12 3.93 13.48
N PRO A 226 -10.10 4.21 14.31
CA PRO A 226 -10.03 5.44 15.10
C PRO A 226 -10.10 6.71 14.22
N GLU A 227 -9.69 6.64 12.96
CA GLU A 227 -9.79 7.72 11.97
C GLU A 227 -11.24 8.15 11.69
N TYR A 228 -12.20 7.22 11.74
CA TYR A 228 -13.61 7.55 11.62
C TYR A 228 -14.11 8.30 12.86
N ALA A 229 -13.71 7.83 14.05
CA ALA A 229 -14.07 8.46 15.32
C ALA A 229 -13.59 9.92 15.41
N VAL A 230 -12.34 10.18 15.01
CA VAL A 230 -11.79 11.55 14.99
C VAL A 230 -12.52 12.41 13.95
N ALA A 231 -12.89 11.87 12.79
CA ALA A 231 -13.60 12.61 11.76
C ALA A 231 -15.01 13.01 12.21
N VAL A 232 -15.73 12.10 12.87
CA VAL A 232 -17.06 12.37 13.43
C VAL A 232 -17.01 13.43 14.54
N ASP A 233 -16.07 13.32 15.48
CA ASP A 233 -15.91 14.34 16.53
C ASP A 233 -15.52 15.71 15.94
N ALA A 234 -14.63 15.73 14.95
CA ALA A 234 -14.26 16.96 14.26
C ALA A 234 -15.46 17.63 13.57
N LEU A 235 -16.35 16.85 12.94
CA LEU A 235 -17.57 17.37 12.30
C LEU A 235 -18.55 18.01 13.26
N GLN A 236 -18.61 17.57 14.52
CA GLN A 236 -19.43 18.23 15.54
C GLN A 236 -18.94 19.65 15.86
N ARG A 237 -17.70 19.98 15.52
CA ARG A 237 -17.03 21.25 15.80
C ARG A 237 -16.79 22.08 14.53
N LEU A 238 -16.98 21.48 13.35
CA LEU A 238 -16.72 22.07 12.04
C LEU A 238 -18.00 22.29 11.24
N ASP A 239 -18.57 23.49 11.35
CA ASP A 239 -19.70 23.87 10.50
C ASP A 239 -19.30 23.94 9.02
N GLY A 240 -20.18 23.43 8.15
CA GLY A 240 -20.01 23.47 6.69
C GLY A 240 -19.13 22.36 6.11
N PHE A 241 -18.72 21.40 6.94
CA PHE A 241 -18.02 20.19 6.50
C PHE A 241 -18.95 18.98 6.46
N GLU A 242 -18.68 18.06 5.55
CA GLU A 242 -19.29 16.73 5.49
C GLU A 242 -18.21 15.63 5.51
N LEU A 243 -18.57 14.46 6.03
CA LEU A 243 -17.75 13.25 5.92
C LEU A 243 -17.87 12.68 4.52
N VAL A 244 -16.75 12.33 3.90
CA VAL A 244 -16.71 11.77 2.56
C VAL A 244 -15.66 10.67 2.45
N SER A 245 -15.82 9.79 1.47
CA SER A 245 -14.74 8.91 1.04
C SER A 245 -13.73 9.68 0.16
N PRO A 246 -12.43 9.28 0.17
CA PRO A 246 -11.39 9.88 -0.67
C PRO A 246 -11.74 9.93 -2.17
N ASP A 247 -12.33 8.86 -2.71
CA ASP A 247 -12.67 8.76 -4.13
C ASP A 247 -13.73 9.79 -4.58
N ARG A 248 -14.51 10.33 -3.65
CA ARG A 248 -15.50 11.38 -3.93
C ARG A 248 -14.84 12.66 -4.46
N LEU A 249 -13.59 12.94 -4.07
CA LEU A 249 -12.83 14.09 -4.60
C LEU A 249 -12.62 13.95 -6.11
N ARG A 250 -12.14 12.80 -6.58
CA ARG A 250 -11.91 12.53 -8.01
C ARG A 250 -13.21 12.66 -8.78
N ARG A 251 -14.30 12.03 -8.31
CA ARG A 251 -15.60 12.08 -8.98
C ARG A 251 -16.11 13.50 -9.14
N ILE A 252 -16.03 14.32 -8.08
CA ILE A 252 -16.47 15.71 -8.12
C ILE A 252 -15.59 16.53 -9.08
N ARG A 253 -14.26 16.33 -9.02
CA ARG A 253 -13.31 17.03 -9.88
C ARG A 253 -13.58 16.74 -11.35
N GLU A 254 -13.71 15.48 -11.71
CA GLU A 254 -13.92 15.05 -13.10
C GLU A 254 -15.31 15.44 -13.61
N SER A 255 -16.37 15.21 -12.83
CA SER A 255 -17.75 15.50 -13.24
C SER A 255 -18.04 16.99 -13.40
N ASN A 256 -17.34 17.85 -12.63
CA ASN A 256 -17.56 19.29 -12.65
C ASN A 256 -16.43 20.07 -13.34
N GLY A 257 -15.43 19.38 -13.91
CA GLY A 257 -14.26 20.01 -14.53
C GLY A 257 -13.53 20.95 -13.57
N LEU A 258 -13.30 20.52 -12.33
CA LEU A 258 -12.56 21.32 -11.35
C LEU A 258 -11.05 21.11 -11.56
N GLU A 259 -10.28 22.17 -11.40
CA GLU A 259 -8.82 22.12 -11.46
C GLU A 259 -8.21 22.22 -10.07
N LEU A 260 -6.99 21.71 -9.90
CA LEU A 260 -6.24 21.86 -8.66
C LEU A 260 -5.84 23.32 -8.46
N LEU A 261 -6.30 23.92 -7.36
CA LEU A 261 -6.01 25.31 -7.02
C LEU A 261 -4.85 25.42 -6.02
N ALA A 262 -4.85 24.58 -4.99
CA ALA A 262 -3.83 24.59 -3.93
C ALA A 262 -3.77 23.26 -3.18
N VAL A 263 -2.60 22.99 -2.60
CA VAL A 263 -2.39 21.88 -1.64
C VAL A 263 -1.85 22.45 -0.33
N PHE A 264 -2.49 22.07 0.77
CA PHE A 264 -2.14 22.39 2.13
C PHE A 264 -1.66 21.14 2.84
N ARG A 265 -0.65 21.26 3.71
CA ARG A 265 0.02 20.13 4.35
C ARG A 265 0.23 20.43 5.83
N THR A 266 0.06 19.42 6.69
CA THR A 266 0.49 19.47 8.10
C THR A 266 1.32 18.24 8.45
N GLY A 267 1.99 18.29 9.61
CA GLY A 267 2.78 17.18 10.12
C GLY A 267 3.83 16.71 9.11
N ARG A 268 3.95 15.40 8.95
CA ARG A 268 4.91 14.77 8.05
C ARG A 268 4.68 15.09 6.58
N PHE A 269 3.44 15.37 6.17
CA PHE A 269 3.19 15.81 4.80
C PHE A 269 3.84 17.17 4.51
N SER A 270 3.99 18.04 5.52
CA SER A 270 4.72 19.30 5.38
C SER A 270 6.22 19.04 5.20
N ASP A 271 6.77 18.09 5.98
CA ASP A 271 8.18 17.71 5.93
C ASP A 271 8.56 16.98 4.64
N GLN A 272 7.59 16.41 3.92
CA GLN A 272 7.75 15.67 2.66
C GLN A 272 7.52 16.53 1.40
N SER A 273 7.42 17.85 1.53
CA SER A 273 7.13 18.74 0.39
C SER A 273 8.21 18.74 -0.70
N ASP A 274 9.42 18.27 -0.40
CA ASP A 274 10.51 18.03 -1.34
C ASP A 274 10.42 16.68 -2.07
N LEU A 275 9.67 15.73 -1.52
CA LEU A 275 9.49 14.37 -2.06
C LEU A 275 8.14 14.17 -2.78
N LEU A 276 7.08 14.83 -2.29
CA LEU A 276 5.72 14.69 -2.79
C LEU A 276 5.25 16.01 -3.43
N ASN A 277 5.15 16.01 -4.76
CA ASN A 277 4.64 17.17 -5.48
C ASN A 277 3.11 17.31 -5.30
N ASP A 278 2.54 18.44 -5.72
CA ASP A 278 1.11 18.72 -5.58
C ASP A 278 0.20 17.73 -6.34
N GLY A 279 0.68 17.16 -7.46
CA GLY A 279 -0.01 16.11 -8.20
C GLY A 279 -0.04 14.78 -7.45
N ASP A 280 1.07 14.40 -6.80
CA ASP A 280 1.13 13.21 -5.95
C ASP A 280 0.20 13.37 -4.75
N ALA A 281 0.21 14.55 -4.12
CA ALA A 281 -0.70 14.90 -3.04
C ALA A 281 -2.18 14.80 -3.46
N LEU A 282 -2.54 15.35 -4.63
CA LEU A 282 -3.90 15.19 -5.17
C LEU A 282 -4.25 13.71 -5.36
N ALA A 283 -3.37 12.91 -5.97
CA ALA A 283 -3.62 11.48 -6.19
C ALA A 283 -3.76 10.68 -4.88
N MET A 284 -3.02 11.06 -3.83
CA MET A 284 -3.18 10.50 -2.48
C MET A 284 -4.55 10.88 -1.87
N ALA A 285 -4.94 12.15 -1.93
CA ALA A 285 -6.22 12.62 -1.40
C ALA A 285 -7.43 12.04 -2.16
N GLU A 286 -7.28 11.73 -3.45
CA GLU A 286 -8.32 11.07 -4.28
C GLU A 286 -8.48 9.57 -3.98
N GLY A 287 -7.68 9.00 -3.07
CA GLY A 287 -7.71 7.56 -2.80
C GLY A 287 -6.97 6.71 -3.83
N SER A 288 -6.37 7.31 -4.88
CA SER A 288 -5.70 6.57 -5.96
C SER A 288 -4.40 5.91 -5.50
N LEU A 289 -3.75 6.47 -4.47
CA LEU A 289 -2.52 5.94 -3.88
C LEU A 289 -2.73 5.33 -2.49
N THR A 290 -3.93 5.42 -1.92
CA THR A 290 -4.25 5.03 -0.54
C THR A 290 -5.37 3.97 -0.51
N TRP A 291 -6.06 3.83 0.62
CA TRP A 291 -7.09 2.80 0.84
C TRP A 291 -8.47 3.27 0.40
N SER A 292 -9.18 2.43 -0.35
CA SER A 292 -10.57 2.67 -0.75
C SER A 292 -11.34 1.35 -0.84
N GLN A 293 -12.53 1.29 -0.25
CA GLN A 293 -13.42 0.14 -0.35
C GLN A 293 -14.16 0.08 -1.68
N ILE A 294 -14.34 1.23 -2.35
CA ILE A 294 -15.19 1.31 -3.55
C ILE A 294 -14.37 1.20 -4.83
N GLU A 295 -13.23 1.89 -4.91
CA GLU A 295 -12.45 1.94 -6.14
C GLU A 295 -10.96 2.02 -5.85
N THR A 296 -10.21 1.13 -6.49
CA THR A 296 -8.75 1.13 -6.46
C THR A 296 -8.22 1.23 -7.88
N PHE A 297 -7.24 2.10 -8.08
CA PHE A 297 -6.31 2.03 -9.19
C PHE A 297 -4.93 1.66 -8.63
N SER A 298 -4.28 0.67 -9.20
CA SER A 298 -3.00 0.17 -8.71
C SER A 298 -2.08 -0.22 -9.84
N VAL A 299 -0.81 0.13 -9.67
CA VAL A 299 0.28 -0.34 -10.51
C VAL A 299 1.27 -1.07 -9.62
N GLY A 300 1.78 -2.20 -10.08
CA GLY A 300 2.75 -2.98 -9.31
C GLY A 300 3.57 -3.92 -10.17
N ARG A 301 4.70 -4.35 -9.60
CA ARG A 301 5.62 -5.31 -10.22
C ARG A 301 5.96 -6.39 -9.19
N PRO A 302 5.79 -7.69 -9.48
CA PRO A 302 6.00 -8.74 -8.49
C PRO A 302 7.41 -8.79 -7.90
N SER A 303 8.44 -8.43 -8.67
CA SER A 303 9.83 -8.38 -8.20
C SER A 303 10.09 -7.28 -7.16
N LEU A 304 9.17 -6.32 -6.99
CA LEU A 304 9.18 -5.32 -5.92
C LEU A 304 8.30 -5.78 -4.74
N GLY A 305 8.76 -6.81 -4.01
CA GLY A 305 7.94 -7.57 -3.05
C GLY A 305 7.08 -6.75 -2.07
N LEU A 306 7.64 -5.72 -1.42
CA LEU A 306 6.87 -4.88 -0.48
C LEU A 306 5.75 -4.08 -1.17
N ALA A 307 6.06 -3.46 -2.31
CA ALA A 307 5.09 -2.71 -3.08
C ALA A 307 4.01 -3.62 -3.68
N TRP A 308 4.42 -4.81 -4.14
CA TRP A 308 3.52 -5.84 -4.63
C TRP A 308 2.55 -6.32 -3.55
N GLN A 309 3.04 -6.66 -2.36
CA GLN A 309 2.20 -7.05 -1.23
C GLN A 309 1.24 -5.93 -0.82
N ARG A 310 1.69 -4.67 -0.77
CA ARG A 310 0.81 -3.53 -0.49
C ARG A 310 -0.28 -3.37 -1.54
N MET A 311 0.04 -3.53 -2.82
CA MET A 311 -0.96 -3.54 -3.90
C MET A 311 -2.00 -4.65 -3.70
N ARG A 312 -1.56 -5.87 -3.38
CA ARG A 312 -2.47 -7.00 -3.12
C ARG A 312 -3.41 -6.72 -1.93
N ASN A 313 -2.88 -6.20 -0.83
CA ASN A 313 -3.69 -5.86 0.34
C ASN A 313 -4.75 -4.79 0.03
N ARG A 314 -4.40 -3.76 -0.76
CA ARG A 314 -5.37 -2.74 -1.20
C ARG A 314 -6.46 -3.33 -2.09
N LEU A 315 -6.10 -4.21 -3.02
CA LEU A 315 -7.06 -4.89 -3.88
C LEU A 315 -8.01 -5.78 -3.07
N ALA A 316 -7.49 -6.53 -2.10
CA ALA A 316 -8.31 -7.33 -1.20
C ALA A 316 -9.30 -6.47 -0.41
N TYR A 317 -8.85 -5.30 0.08
CA TYR A 317 -9.71 -4.34 0.78
C TYR A 317 -10.82 -3.76 -0.13
N THR A 318 -10.50 -3.40 -1.38
CA THR A 318 -11.52 -2.93 -2.35
C THR A 318 -12.48 -4.05 -2.79
N LEU A 319 -12.01 -5.29 -2.85
CA LEU A 319 -12.84 -6.45 -3.22
C LEU A 319 -13.60 -7.05 -2.04
N ASP A 320 -13.51 -6.44 -0.87
CA ASP A 320 -14.25 -6.89 0.29
C ASP A 320 -15.77 -6.87 0.02
N GLY A 321 -16.47 -7.88 0.56
CA GLY A 321 -17.86 -8.16 0.20
C GLY A 321 -18.07 -8.89 -1.14
N ASN A 322 -17.01 -9.20 -1.90
CA ASN A 322 -17.09 -9.96 -3.16
C ASN A 322 -16.05 -11.10 -3.21
N PRO A 323 -16.24 -12.18 -2.42
CA PRO A 323 -15.21 -13.20 -2.19
C PRO A 323 -14.82 -13.97 -3.47
N GLU A 324 -15.73 -14.13 -4.42
CA GLU A 324 -15.44 -14.74 -5.70
C GLU A 324 -14.43 -13.90 -6.49
N TRP A 325 -14.65 -12.59 -6.59
CA TRP A 325 -13.72 -11.69 -7.29
C TRP A 325 -12.37 -11.62 -6.58
N THR A 326 -12.37 -11.58 -5.24
CA THR A 326 -11.14 -11.66 -4.45
C THR A 326 -10.32 -12.89 -4.81
N GLN A 327 -10.91 -14.08 -4.74
CA GLN A 327 -10.22 -15.33 -5.04
C GLN A 327 -9.65 -15.35 -6.47
N LEU A 328 -10.41 -14.87 -7.45
CA LEU A 328 -10.03 -14.92 -8.85
C LEU A 328 -8.92 -13.91 -9.19
N VAL A 329 -9.01 -12.70 -8.64
CA VAL A 329 -7.95 -11.71 -8.77
C VAL A 329 -6.68 -12.21 -8.08
N GLU A 330 -6.76 -12.83 -6.91
CA GLU A 330 -5.61 -13.44 -6.23
C GLU A 330 -4.94 -14.54 -7.06
N LEU A 331 -5.72 -15.47 -7.62
CA LEU A 331 -5.19 -16.52 -8.50
C LEU A 331 -4.50 -15.95 -9.74
N TRP A 332 -5.05 -14.89 -10.33
CA TRP A 332 -4.41 -14.22 -11.45
C TRP A 332 -3.09 -13.55 -11.05
N LEU A 333 -3.07 -12.88 -9.89
CA LEU A 333 -1.87 -12.23 -9.35
C LEU A 333 -0.79 -13.27 -8.97
N ASP A 334 -1.19 -14.45 -8.47
CA ASP A 334 -0.29 -15.57 -8.20
C ASP A 334 0.35 -16.11 -9.48
N GLU A 335 -0.44 -16.30 -10.54
CA GLU A 335 0.09 -16.69 -11.85
C GLU A 335 1.10 -15.65 -12.38
N VAL A 336 0.76 -14.36 -12.29
CA VAL A 336 1.64 -13.27 -12.73
C VAL A 336 2.94 -13.26 -11.93
N GLN A 337 2.87 -13.40 -10.60
CA GLN A 337 4.05 -13.43 -9.74
C GLN A 337 4.95 -14.62 -10.05
N GLU A 338 4.39 -15.80 -10.33
CA GLU A 338 5.16 -17.01 -10.66
C GLU A 338 5.81 -16.92 -12.05
N ARG A 339 5.06 -16.47 -13.07
CA ARG A 339 5.48 -16.58 -14.48
C ARG A 339 6.13 -15.32 -15.03
N HIS A 340 5.81 -14.17 -14.45
CA HIS A 340 6.17 -12.85 -14.98
C HIS A 340 6.62 -11.90 -13.84
N PRO A 341 7.67 -12.26 -13.07
CA PRO A 341 8.07 -11.51 -11.88
C PRO A 341 8.47 -10.05 -12.18
N ASP A 342 8.95 -9.76 -13.38
CA ASP A 342 9.43 -8.43 -13.77
C ASP A 342 8.42 -7.62 -14.60
N ALA A 343 7.21 -8.14 -14.80
CA ALA A 343 6.19 -7.47 -15.60
C ALA A 343 5.47 -6.37 -14.81
N ASP A 344 5.10 -5.30 -15.49
CA ASP A 344 4.27 -4.25 -14.90
C ASP A 344 2.80 -4.64 -15.00
N VAL A 345 2.13 -4.58 -13.86
CA VAL A 345 0.72 -4.88 -13.70
C VAL A 345 -0.01 -3.58 -13.43
N VAL A 346 -1.04 -3.31 -14.22
CA VAL A 346 -1.99 -2.21 -13.98
C VAL A 346 -3.34 -2.82 -13.69
N LEU A 347 -3.96 -2.45 -12.57
CA LEU A 347 -5.30 -2.89 -12.19
C LEU A 347 -6.17 -1.70 -11.79
N ARG A 348 -7.41 -1.72 -12.26
CA ARG A 348 -8.51 -0.88 -11.80
C ARG A 348 -9.64 -1.78 -11.33
N VAL A 349 -10.04 -1.62 -10.08
CA VAL A 349 -11.18 -2.32 -9.49
C VAL A 349 -12.18 -1.27 -9.07
N TYR A 350 -13.43 -1.45 -9.47
CA TYR A 350 -14.57 -0.69 -8.95
C TYR A 350 -15.59 -1.71 -8.41
N ASN A 351 -15.82 -1.69 -7.11
CA ASN A 351 -16.65 -2.63 -6.38
C ASN A 351 -17.49 -1.87 -5.35
N PRO A 352 -18.59 -1.23 -5.77
CA PRO A 352 -19.43 -0.45 -4.85
C PRO A 352 -20.24 -1.31 -3.86
N CYS A 353 -20.27 -2.65 -4.03
CA CYS A 353 -21.11 -3.58 -3.27
C CYS A 353 -22.61 -3.23 -3.18
N ASP A 354 -23.09 -2.27 -3.99
CA ASP A 354 -24.47 -1.83 -4.06
C ASP A 354 -24.93 -1.72 -5.52
N PHE A 355 -25.40 -2.84 -6.05
CA PHE A 355 -25.94 -2.92 -7.40
C PHE A 355 -27.23 -2.09 -7.56
N MET A 356 -28.05 -1.97 -6.50
CA MET A 356 -29.30 -1.24 -6.59
C MET A 356 -29.05 0.26 -6.75
N ALA A 357 -28.09 0.82 -6.02
CA ALA A 357 -27.64 2.19 -6.23
C ALA A 357 -27.18 2.43 -7.67
N ALA A 358 -26.44 1.50 -8.27
CA ALA A 358 -26.01 1.62 -9.67
C ALA A 358 -27.20 1.71 -10.64
N LEU A 359 -28.25 0.90 -10.44
CA LEU A 359 -29.46 0.96 -11.26
C LEU A 359 -30.24 2.26 -11.06
N VAL A 360 -30.39 2.71 -9.81
CA VAL A 360 -31.13 3.94 -9.47
C VAL A 360 -30.43 5.16 -10.03
N HIS A 361 -29.10 5.27 -9.85
CA HIS A 361 -28.34 6.44 -10.27
C HIS A 361 -28.07 6.49 -11.77
N SER A 362 -27.90 5.35 -12.45
CA SER A 362 -27.74 5.33 -13.91
C SER A 362 -29.02 5.64 -14.68
N GLY A 363 -30.19 5.50 -14.05
CA GLY A 363 -31.48 5.57 -14.73
C GLY A 363 -31.60 4.56 -15.89
N LEU A 364 -30.84 3.46 -15.86
CA LEU A 364 -30.68 2.49 -16.95
C LEU A 364 -30.15 3.09 -18.27
N GLY A 365 -29.50 4.26 -18.20
CA GLY A 365 -28.90 4.93 -19.34
C GLY A 365 -27.52 4.37 -19.74
N ASN A 366 -26.86 5.06 -20.67
CA ASN A 366 -25.54 4.68 -21.18
C ASN A 366 -24.44 4.66 -20.09
N GLU A 367 -24.66 5.38 -18.99
CA GLU A 367 -23.74 5.48 -17.84
C GLU A 367 -23.78 4.25 -16.93
N LEU A 368 -24.75 3.33 -17.11
CA LEU A 368 -24.88 2.13 -16.28
C LEU A 368 -23.57 1.33 -16.25
N SER A 369 -22.90 1.15 -17.38
CA SER A 369 -21.65 0.37 -17.44
C SER A 369 -20.50 0.96 -16.62
N GLU A 370 -20.53 2.25 -16.31
CA GLU A 370 -19.51 2.91 -15.48
C GLU A 370 -19.81 2.81 -13.98
N LEU A 371 -21.09 2.59 -13.64
CA LEU A 371 -21.58 2.43 -12.27
C LEU A 371 -21.74 0.96 -11.86
N LEU A 372 -21.52 0.01 -12.78
CA LEU A 372 -21.53 -1.41 -12.47
C LEU A 372 -20.16 -1.86 -11.92
N PRO A 373 -20.13 -2.84 -11.00
CA PRO A 373 -18.88 -3.46 -10.58
C PRO A 373 -18.05 -3.90 -11.78
N GLN A 374 -16.74 -3.63 -11.74
CA GLN A 374 -15.80 -4.00 -12.80
C GLN A 374 -14.39 -4.23 -12.27
N VAL A 375 -13.69 -5.17 -12.90
CA VAL A 375 -12.24 -5.37 -12.76
C VAL A 375 -11.61 -5.22 -14.13
N LYS A 376 -10.61 -4.35 -14.26
CA LYS A 376 -9.84 -4.14 -15.48
C LYS A 376 -8.36 -4.23 -15.13
N GLY A 377 -7.67 -5.18 -15.74
CA GLY A 377 -6.24 -5.39 -15.53
C GLY A 377 -5.49 -5.51 -16.84
N GLY A 378 -4.25 -5.03 -16.84
CA GLY A 378 -3.30 -5.18 -17.93
C GLY A 378 -1.97 -5.68 -17.38
N LEU A 379 -1.34 -6.57 -18.14
CA LEU A 379 0.03 -7.01 -17.94
C LEU A 379 0.84 -6.49 -19.11
N ASP A 380 1.81 -5.62 -18.82
CA ASP A 380 2.78 -5.16 -19.80
C ASP A 380 3.96 -6.15 -19.82
N LEU A 381 4.04 -6.94 -20.89
CA LEU A 381 5.15 -7.87 -21.13
C LEU A 381 6.05 -7.29 -22.22
N ALA A 382 7.36 -7.44 -22.05
CA ALA A 382 8.32 -7.02 -23.07
C ALA A 382 7.99 -7.68 -24.44
N GLY A 383 7.73 -6.85 -25.46
CA GLY A 383 7.33 -7.30 -26.80
C GLY A 383 5.90 -6.91 -27.17
N ALA A 384 5.25 -7.69 -28.04
CA ALA A 384 3.87 -7.45 -28.51
C ALA A 384 2.83 -8.32 -27.78
N GLU A 385 3.17 -8.89 -26.63
CA GLU A 385 2.36 -9.88 -25.92
C GLU A 385 1.76 -9.30 -24.63
N GLY A 386 0.82 -8.37 -24.71
CA GLY A 386 0.05 -7.95 -23.54
C GLY A 386 -0.99 -9.00 -23.12
N ARG A 387 -1.25 -9.13 -21.81
CA ARG A 387 -2.44 -9.85 -21.30
C ARG A 387 -3.40 -8.86 -20.65
N ILE A 388 -4.69 -9.11 -20.79
CA ILE A 388 -5.75 -8.27 -20.22
C ILE A 388 -6.64 -9.14 -19.35
N LEU A 389 -6.93 -8.65 -18.15
CA LEU A 389 -7.97 -9.14 -17.26
C LEU A 389 -9.18 -8.21 -17.41
N HIS A 390 -10.35 -8.77 -17.67
CA HIS A 390 -11.59 -8.02 -17.65
C HIS A 390 -12.67 -8.83 -16.94
N GLY A 391 -13.17 -8.30 -15.83
CA GLY A 391 -14.29 -8.81 -15.06
C GLY A 391 -15.45 -7.83 -15.13
N CYS A 392 -16.64 -8.35 -15.40
CA CYS A 392 -17.89 -7.59 -15.43
C CYS A 392 -19.02 -8.42 -14.82
N LEU A 393 -20.08 -7.74 -14.41
CA LEU A 393 -21.30 -8.39 -13.95
C LEU A 393 -22.05 -9.03 -15.11
N VAL A 394 -22.31 -10.33 -15.02
CA VAL A 394 -23.07 -11.08 -16.03
C VAL A 394 -24.23 -11.81 -15.37
N TRP A 395 -25.41 -11.74 -15.99
CA TRP A 395 -26.57 -12.53 -15.60
C TRP A 395 -26.63 -13.80 -16.46
N ASN A 396 -26.68 -14.97 -15.81
CA ASN A 396 -26.83 -16.27 -16.47
C ASN A 396 -28.24 -16.54 -17.02
N GLY A 397 -29.20 -15.63 -16.80
CA GLY A 397 -30.58 -15.80 -17.24
C GLY A 397 -31.41 -16.75 -16.38
N GLU A 398 -30.82 -17.34 -15.33
CA GLU A 398 -31.53 -18.18 -14.38
C GLU A 398 -32.05 -17.32 -13.23
N GLY A 399 -33.30 -17.56 -12.82
CA GLY A 399 -33.83 -16.99 -11.60
C GLY A 399 -33.29 -17.78 -10.42
N ALA A 400 -32.62 -17.12 -9.48
CA ALA A 400 -32.27 -17.75 -8.22
C ALA A 400 -33.56 -17.97 -7.41
N GLU A 401 -33.99 -19.22 -7.25
CA GLU A 401 -34.82 -19.57 -6.10
C GLU A 401 -33.96 -19.30 -4.87
N THR A 402 -34.40 -18.41 -3.98
CA THR A 402 -33.69 -18.10 -2.73
C THR A 402 -33.34 -19.40 -2.00
N ALA A 403 -32.09 -19.85 -2.11
CA ALA A 403 -31.65 -21.09 -1.49
C ALA A 403 -30.18 -20.97 -1.09
N ALA A 404 -29.98 -20.98 0.23
CA ALA A 404 -28.73 -20.82 0.93
C ALA A 404 -27.67 -21.91 0.69
N ASN A 405 -27.79 -22.80 -0.31
CA ASN A 405 -26.85 -23.90 -0.51
C ASN A 405 -27.00 -24.54 -1.90
N THR A 406 -26.29 -24.04 -2.91
CA THR A 406 -25.86 -24.87 -4.06
C THR A 406 -24.73 -24.16 -4.82
N PHE A 407 -23.53 -24.75 -4.82
CA PHE A 407 -22.36 -24.25 -5.56
C PHE A 407 -21.84 -25.33 -6.51
N GLU A 408 -21.76 -25.03 -7.80
CA GLU A 408 -20.82 -25.61 -8.76
C GLU A 408 -20.26 -24.48 -9.66
N PRO A 409 -18.94 -24.30 -9.77
CA PRO A 409 -18.37 -23.34 -10.72
C PRO A 409 -18.50 -23.88 -12.15
N SER A 410 -19.13 -23.11 -13.04
CA SER A 410 -19.16 -23.42 -14.48
C SER A 410 -18.20 -22.50 -15.25
N ILE A 411 -17.28 -23.11 -16.00
CA ILE A 411 -16.45 -22.42 -16.99
C ILE A 411 -17.18 -22.59 -18.33
N ASP A 412 -17.96 -21.59 -18.76
CA ASP A 412 -18.58 -21.64 -20.08
C ASP A 412 -17.59 -21.19 -21.17
N ARG A 413 -17.15 -22.15 -22.00
CA ARG A 413 -16.28 -21.92 -23.16
C ARG A 413 -17.05 -21.52 -24.44
N ARG A 414 -18.37 -21.31 -24.40
CA ARG A 414 -19.21 -21.23 -25.62
C ARG A 414 -19.75 -19.86 -26.03
N GLN A 415 -19.36 -18.74 -25.44
CA GLN A 415 -19.67 -17.41 -25.99
C GLN A 415 -18.51 -16.81 -26.80
N THR A 416 -18.27 -17.35 -28.00
CA THR A 416 -17.40 -16.75 -29.03
C THR A 416 -18.20 -15.99 -30.10
N GLY A 417 -19.22 -15.23 -29.65
CA GLY A 417 -20.24 -14.62 -30.52
C GLY A 417 -20.16 -13.10 -30.70
N LEU A 418 -19.09 -12.41 -30.29
CA LEU A 418 -18.92 -10.97 -30.56
C LEU A 418 -17.86 -10.70 -31.63
N ARG A 419 -18.26 -9.89 -32.62
CA ARG A 419 -17.54 -9.59 -33.86
C ARG A 419 -16.23 -8.84 -33.57
N SER A 420 -15.13 -9.40 -34.06
CA SER A 420 -13.85 -8.80 -34.47
C SER A 420 -13.37 -7.54 -33.73
N ALA A 421 -12.24 -7.68 -33.03
CA ALA A 421 -11.38 -6.58 -32.61
C ALA A 421 -11.03 -5.62 -33.78
N PRO A 422 -10.83 -4.32 -33.51
CA PRO A 422 -10.26 -3.40 -34.50
C PRO A 422 -8.91 -3.92 -34.98
N ARG A 423 -8.64 -3.82 -36.28
CA ARG A 423 -7.37 -4.28 -36.87
C ARG A 423 -6.20 -3.50 -36.26
N GLY A 424 -5.27 -4.22 -35.63
CA GLY A 424 -3.99 -3.69 -35.13
C GLY A 424 -3.43 -4.38 -33.88
N TRP A 425 -4.19 -5.27 -33.24
CA TRP A 425 -3.83 -5.86 -31.95
C TRP A 425 -3.65 -7.38 -32.04
N SER A 426 -2.54 -7.91 -31.49
CA SER A 426 -2.17 -9.34 -31.54
C SER A 426 -2.27 -10.09 -30.21
N GLY A 427 -2.70 -9.44 -29.11
CA GLY A 427 -2.89 -10.10 -27.82
C GLY A 427 -4.16 -10.98 -27.79
N LYS A 428 -4.09 -12.15 -27.13
CA LYS A 428 -5.28 -12.97 -26.84
C LYS A 428 -5.96 -12.43 -25.57
N PRO A 429 -7.18 -11.88 -25.64
CA PRO A 429 -7.92 -11.51 -24.44
C PRO A 429 -8.32 -12.76 -23.66
N ILE A 430 -8.11 -12.75 -22.35
CA ILE A 430 -8.72 -13.74 -21.44
C ILE A 430 -10.00 -13.08 -20.91
N TRP A 431 -11.15 -13.64 -21.31
CA TRP A 431 -12.45 -13.19 -20.82
C TRP A 431 -12.81 -14.03 -19.59
N LEU A 432 -12.97 -13.37 -18.44
CA LEU A 432 -13.52 -14.00 -17.25
C LEU A 432 -14.93 -13.46 -17.04
N CYS A 433 -15.91 -14.36 -17.05
CA CYS A 433 -17.34 -14.07 -17.01
C CYS A 433 -17.86 -14.47 -15.63
N PHE A 434 -18.55 -13.59 -14.90
CA PHE A 434 -18.99 -13.88 -13.53
C PHE A 434 -20.47 -13.62 -13.28
N THR A 435 -21.06 -14.57 -12.54
CA THR A 435 -22.45 -14.63 -12.12
C THR A 435 -22.50 -14.75 -10.60
N HIS A 436 -22.96 -13.72 -9.89
CA HIS A 436 -24.12 -13.72 -8.98
C HIS A 436 -24.16 -12.42 -8.13
N LEU A 437 -25.38 -12.00 -7.77
CA LEU A 437 -25.68 -10.98 -6.77
C LEU A 437 -25.92 -11.67 -5.42
N ALA A 438 -25.18 -11.32 -4.37
CA ALA A 438 -25.61 -11.61 -3.00
C ALA A 438 -26.00 -10.29 -2.34
N CYS A 439 -27.30 -9.99 -2.28
CA CYS A 439 -27.81 -8.94 -1.40
C CYS A 439 -28.02 -9.54 -0.01
N ASP A 440 -27.24 -9.12 0.98
CA ASP A 440 -27.58 -9.35 2.39
C ASP A 440 -28.59 -8.29 2.84
N THR A 441 -29.85 -8.67 3.01
CA THR A 441 -30.95 -7.76 3.39
C THR A 441 -31.05 -7.54 4.91
N ARG A 442 -29.97 -7.70 5.68
CA ARG A 442 -30.06 -7.66 7.16
C ARG A 442 -30.06 -6.28 7.81
N SER A 443 -30.02 -5.17 7.07
CA SER A 443 -30.00 -3.83 7.66
C SER A 443 -31.20 -2.95 7.25
N TRP A 444 -32.43 -3.47 7.25
CA TRP A 444 -33.62 -2.64 7.04
C TRP A 444 -34.76 -3.04 7.99
N SER A 445 -34.80 -2.40 9.16
CA SER A 445 -35.95 -2.47 10.07
C SER A 445 -36.31 -1.10 10.63
N SER A 446 -36.69 -0.13 9.77
CA SER A 446 -37.45 1.05 10.20
C SER A 446 -37.75 2.05 9.07
N PHE A 447 -38.67 1.72 8.16
CA PHE A 447 -39.50 2.77 7.53
C PHE A 447 -40.89 2.22 7.20
N HIS A 448 -41.84 2.51 8.08
CA HIS A 448 -43.27 2.44 7.75
C HIS A 448 -43.66 3.75 7.09
N THR A 449 -44.07 3.72 5.82
CA THR A 449 -45.23 4.54 5.40
C THR A 449 -45.88 4.02 4.12
N THR A 450 -47.20 4.00 4.20
CA THR A 450 -48.24 3.54 3.30
C THR A 450 -48.25 4.26 1.95
N THR A 451 -48.32 3.53 0.84
CA THR A 451 -49.24 3.85 -0.29
C THR A 451 -49.29 2.70 -1.30
N ALA A 452 -50.50 2.25 -1.63
CA ALA A 452 -50.79 1.22 -2.60
C ALA A 452 -50.79 1.78 -4.03
N VAL A 453 -50.23 1.04 -5.00
CA VAL A 453 -50.40 1.27 -6.44
C VAL A 453 -50.58 -0.09 -7.15
N PRO A 454 -51.45 -0.20 -8.17
CA PRO A 454 -52.02 -1.47 -8.60
C PRO A 454 -51.18 -2.21 -9.66
N THR A 455 -51.33 -3.54 -9.63
CA THR A 455 -50.90 -4.51 -10.63
C THR A 455 -51.53 -4.26 -12.01
N SER A 456 -50.73 -3.90 -13.02
CA SER A 456 -50.76 -4.48 -14.37
C SER A 456 -49.90 -3.67 -15.34
N CYS A 457 -48.82 -4.28 -15.86
CA CYS A 457 -48.31 -4.06 -17.23
C CYS A 457 -47.25 -5.12 -17.53
N ARG A 458 -47.52 -5.98 -18.53
CA ARG A 458 -46.55 -6.94 -19.09
C ARG A 458 -45.56 -6.19 -19.98
N PRO A 459 -44.26 -6.52 -20.00
CA PRO A 459 -43.34 -5.95 -20.99
C PRO A 459 -43.48 -6.66 -22.34
N THR A 460 -43.76 -5.88 -23.37
CA THR A 460 -43.66 -6.29 -24.77
C THR A 460 -42.19 -6.29 -25.19
N LEU A 461 -41.70 -7.42 -25.70
CA LEU A 461 -40.38 -7.54 -26.34
C LEU A 461 -40.27 -6.55 -27.52
N VAL A 462 -39.35 -5.58 -27.43
CA VAL A 462 -38.94 -4.78 -28.60
C VAL A 462 -37.79 -5.49 -29.30
N ARG A 463 -38.06 -6.02 -30.49
CA ARG A 463 -37.06 -6.56 -31.41
C ARG A 463 -36.20 -5.44 -31.99
N SER A 464 -34.92 -5.75 -32.15
CA SER A 464 -33.86 -4.98 -32.79
C SER A 464 -34.24 -4.36 -34.13
N LEU A 465 -34.00 -3.05 -34.27
CA LEU A 465 -34.02 -2.30 -35.52
C LEU A 465 -32.60 -2.27 -36.11
N GLU A 466 -32.38 -3.00 -37.20
CA GLU A 466 -31.19 -2.87 -38.05
C GLU A 466 -31.27 -1.57 -38.87
N LEU A 467 -30.31 -0.66 -38.67
CA LEU A 467 -30.15 0.54 -39.49
C LEU A 467 -29.01 0.34 -40.52
N ASN A 468 -29.40 0.46 -41.78
CA ASN A 468 -28.56 0.41 -42.97
C ASN A 468 -27.41 1.45 -42.95
N ARG A 469 -26.20 1.01 -43.33
CA ARG A 469 -25.06 1.89 -43.69
C ARG A 469 -25.15 2.36 -45.14
N PRO A 470 -24.81 3.61 -45.47
CA PRO A 470 -24.37 3.98 -46.81
C PRO A 470 -22.85 3.86 -46.95
N ARG A 471 -22.41 3.40 -48.14
CA ARG A 471 -21.01 3.36 -48.61
C ARG A 471 -20.61 4.72 -49.18
N THR A 472 -19.32 5.06 -49.06
CA THR A 472 -18.45 5.88 -49.94
C THR A 472 -17.12 6.08 -49.18
N SER A 473 -15.94 6.37 -49.71
CA SER A 473 -15.22 6.10 -50.97
C SER A 473 -13.81 6.68 -50.75
N SER A 474 -12.78 5.90 -51.08
CA SER A 474 -11.34 6.22 -51.29
C SER A 474 -10.88 7.68 -51.45
N GLY A 475 -9.70 8.00 -50.88
CA GLY A 475 -8.82 9.10 -51.32
C GLY A 475 -7.43 9.06 -50.66
N GLN A 476 -6.37 8.99 -51.47
CA GLN A 476 -4.93 8.96 -51.12
C GLN A 476 -4.31 10.37 -51.00
N ALA A 477 -3.21 10.52 -50.21
CA ALA A 477 -1.98 11.33 -50.41
C ALA A 477 -1.32 11.64 -49.04
N SER A 478 -0.12 11.12 -48.70
CA SER A 478 1.24 11.72 -48.86
C SER A 478 1.38 13.13 -48.22
N THR A 479 2.30 13.49 -47.32
CA THR A 479 3.76 13.28 -47.22
C THR A 479 4.32 13.81 -45.88
N HIS A 480 5.55 13.40 -45.54
CA HIS A 480 6.59 14.08 -44.73
C HIS A 480 6.62 13.99 -43.19
N PHE A 481 7.75 13.45 -42.71
CA PHE A 481 8.32 13.61 -41.37
C PHE A 481 8.75 15.07 -41.13
N PRO A 482 8.65 15.55 -39.88
CA PRO A 482 9.88 15.81 -39.13
C PRO A 482 9.86 15.32 -37.67
N THR A 483 11.08 15.10 -37.21
CA THR A 483 11.59 14.80 -35.87
C THR A 483 11.02 15.65 -34.73
N GLY A 484 10.73 15.02 -33.59
CA GLY A 484 10.50 15.70 -32.31
C GLY A 484 9.94 14.74 -31.25
N PHE A 485 10.81 14.21 -30.39
CA PHE A 485 10.43 13.42 -29.22
C PHE A 485 9.52 14.24 -28.30
N GLY A 486 8.33 13.71 -27.99
CA GLY A 486 7.39 14.31 -27.05
C GLY A 486 6.28 13.33 -26.71
N LEU A 487 6.38 12.73 -25.51
CA LEU A 487 5.31 11.96 -24.88
C LEU A 487 4.03 12.81 -24.82
N ARG A 488 3.02 12.43 -25.59
CA ARG A 488 1.66 12.96 -25.51
C ARG A 488 0.67 11.83 -25.30
N SER A 489 -0.04 11.92 -24.17
CA SER A 489 -1.51 11.83 -24.09
C SER A 489 -2.14 10.68 -24.90
N LEU A 490 -2.36 9.56 -24.22
CA LEU A 490 -3.41 8.61 -24.61
C LEU A 490 -4.75 9.29 -24.36
N ARG A 491 -5.32 9.83 -25.45
CA ARG A 491 -6.74 10.17 -25.53
C ARG A 491 -7.54 8.87 -25.47
N THR A 492 -8.54 8.87 -24.60
CA THR A 492 -9.62 7.89 -24.49
C THR A 492 -10.25 7.59 -25.85
N CYS A 493 -10.45 6.30 -26.12
CA CYS A 493 -11.32 5.74 -27.16
C CYS A 493 -12.24 4.72 -26.50
#